data_AF-A0A1F4V816-F1
#
_entry.id   AF-A0A1F4V816-F1
#
_cell.length_a   1.000
_cell.length_b   1.000
_cell.length_c   1.000
_cell.angle_alpha   90.00
_cell.angle_beta   90.00
_cell.angle_gamma   90.00
#
_symmetry.space_group_name_H-M   'P 1'
#
loop_
_entity.id
_entity.type
_entity.pdbx_description
1 polymer ?
#
loop_
_entity_poly.entity_id
_entity_poly.type
_entity_poly.pdbx_seq_one_letter_code
_entity_poly.pdbx_strand_id
1 'polypeptide(L)'
;MKGAAVADETEDLKGLEYNASIELRNLEAAEKELTTSDHLLTPQEIVDYFEQRISTNIALIEYYRGKGLEMYEADEESGKSVLSRLGTAVHDNSFVEHMIGKLKESGSLQEFVAMNPPASNGKSGTSLLKEVAQELHNARAHVKNRNNFVETSNLDEAIADLIGNERWVRILQHESENIGTAYIEPEVSFNAGFQKMVSSESSI
;
A
#
# COMPACT_ATOMS: atom_id res chain seq x y z
N MET A 1 -31.49 5.95 36.19
CA MET A 1 -30.66 4.87 35.62
C MET A 1 -30.37 5.17 34.14
N LYS A 2 -29.44 6.09 33.84
CA LYS A 2 -29.10 6.50 32.45
C LYS A 2 -27.58 6.59 32.18
N GLY A 3 -26.74 6.12 33.12
CA GLY A 3 -25.28 6.29 33.06
C GLY A 3 -24.49 5.02 32.73
N ALA A 4 -25.12 3.83 32.70
CA ALA A 4 -24.41 2.56 32.47
C ALA A 4 -24.20 2.27 30.97
N ALA A 5 -25.20 2.50 30.12
CA ALA A 5 -25.10 2.20 28.69
C ALA A 5 -24.10 3.07 27.92
N VAL A 6 -23.97 4.36 28.31
CA VAL A 6 -23.03 5.30 27.65
C VAL A 6 -21.58 5.02 28.05
N ALA A 7 -21.34 4.50 29.25
CA ALA A 7 -20.00 4.15 29.72
C ALA A 7 -19.46 2.89 29.03
N ASP A 8 -20.33 1.91 28.76
CA ASP A 8 -20.01 0.64 28.09
C ASP A 8 -19.57 0.88 26.64
N GLU A 9 -20.36 1.65 25.87
CA GLU A 9 -20.04 1.99 24.47
C GLU A 9 -18.75 2.82 24.32
N THR A 10 -18.42 3.66 25.31
CA THR A 10 -17.17 4.45 25.27
C THR A 10 -15.94 3.67 25.71
N GLU A 11 -16.10 2.64 26.55
CA GLU A 11 -15.01 1.74 26.95
C GLU A 11 -14.66 0.77 25.81
N ASP A 12 -15.69 0.23 25.13
CA ASP A 12 -15.53 -0.59 23.93
C ASP A 12 -14.81 0.16 22.80
N LEU A 13 -15.19 1.42 22.55
CA LEU A 13 -14.57 2.22 21.49
C LEU A 13 -13.10 2.54 21.77
N LYS A 14 -12.73 2.76 23.04
CA LYS A 14 -11.32 2.94 23.44
C LYS A 14 -10.52 1.67 23.26
N GLY A 15 -11.13 0.50 23.52
CA GLY A 15 -10.52 -0.80 23.24
C GLY A 15 -10.21 -0.98 21.76
N LEU A 16 -11.17 -0.66 20.88
CA LEU A 16 -10.99 -0.70 19.43
C LEU A 16 -9.90 0.26 18.94
N GLU A 17 -9.88 1.50 19.46
CA GLU A 17 -8.87 2.50 19.12
C GLU A 17 -7.45 2.04 19.55
N TYR A 18 -7.35 1.46 20.75
CA TYR A 18 -6.10 0.91 21.25
C TYR A 18 -5.60 -0.25 20.39
N ASN A 19 -6.50 -1.17 20.00
CA ASN A 19 -6.17 -2.29 19.11
C ASN A 19 -5.67 -1.80 17.75
N ALA A 20 -6.40 -0.89 17.09
CA ALA A 20 -5.97 -0.30 15.83
C ALA A 20 -4.60 0.39 15.93
N SER A 21 -4.34 1.06 17.07
CA SER A 21 -3.04 1.69 17.33
C SER A 21 -1.89 0.68 17.49
N ILE A 22 -2.16 -0.50 18.04
CA ILE A 22 -1.17 -1.59 18.13
C ILE A 22 -0.87 -2.13 16.73
N GLU A 23 -1.90 -2.46 15.96
CA GLU A 23 -1.72 -3.04 14.62
C GLU A 23 -1.02 -2.06 13.68
N LEU A 24 -1.30 -0.75 13.79
CA LEU A 24 -0.54 0.27 13.06
C LEU A 24 0.95 0.20 13.41
N ARG A 25 1.34 0.12 14.68
CA ARG A 25 2.75 -0.01 15.07
C ARG A 25 3.39 -1.32 14.58
N ASN A 26 2.63 -2.41 14.57
CA ASN A 26 3.09 -3.68 14.03
C ASN A 26 3.34 -3.56 12.52
N LEU A 27 2.47 -2.85 11.79
CA LEU A 27 2.70 -2.54 10.37
C LEU A 27 3.96 -1.69 10.17
N GLU A 28 4.19 -0.67 11.01
CA GLU A 28 5.42 0.13 10.94
C GLU A 28 6.68 -0.73 11.15
N ALA A 29 6.61 -1.73 12.02
CA ALA A 29 7.70 -2.69 12.23
C ALA A 29 7.92 -3.58 10.99
N ALA A 30 6.85 -4.11 10.40
CA ALA A 30 6.93 -4.93 9.19
C ALA A 30 7.47 -4.13 7.98
N GLU A 31 7.05 -2.88 7.80
CA GLU A 31 7.61 -1.96 6.79
C GLU A 31 9.13 -1.77 6.98
N LYS A 32 9.55 -1.63 8.25
CA LYS A 32 10.97 -1.50 8.59
C LYS A 32 11.74 -2.79 8.31
N GLU A 33 11.19 -3.95 8.62
CA GLU A 33 11.82 -5.24 8.33
C GLU A 33 12.02 -5.44 6.82
N LEU A 34 10.99 -5.16 6.00
CA LEU A 34 11.12 -5.20 4.54
C LEU A 34 12.22 -4.26 4.01
N THR A 35 12.23 -3.01 4.49
CA THR A 35 13.16 -1.99 3.99
C THR A 35 14.60 -2.22 4.43
N THR A 36 14.81 -2.85 5.59
CA THR A 36 16.14 -3.09 6.17
C THR A 36 16.63 -4.51 6.01
N SER A 37 15.94 -5.33 5.20
CA SER A 37 16.38 -6.68 4.88
C SER A 37 17.80 -6.66 4.28
N ASP A 38 18.65 -7.58 4.76
CA ASP A 38 20.04 -7.72 4.34
C ASP A 38 20.23 -8.66 3.13
N HIS A 39 19.13 -9.15 2.58
CA HIS A 39 19.11 -10.05 1.43
C HIS A 39 17.97 -9.70 0.47
N LEU A 40 17.97 -10.37 -0.69
CA LEU A 40 16.89 -10.23 -1.67
C LEU A 40 15.58 -10.72 -1.08
N LEU A 41 14.55 -9.88 -1.17
CA LEU A 41 13.23 -10.19 -0.63
C LEU A 41 12.63 -11.42 -1.31
N THR A 42 12.14 -12.32 -0.49
CA THR A 42 11.42 -13.51 -0.89
C THR A 42 9.91 -13.23 -1.00
N PRO A 43 9.15 -14.03 -1.80
CA PRO A 43 7.70 -13.94 -1.80
C PRO A 43 7.08 -14.11 -0.41
N GLN A 44 7.69 -14.93 0.46
CA GLN A 44 7.19 -15.16 1.81
C GLN A 44 7.32 -13.92 2.68
N GLU A 45 8.43 -13.18 2.63
CA GLU A 45 8.58 -11.94 3.41
C GLU A 45 7.57 -10.87 2.96
N ILE A 46 7.29 -10.79 1.65
CA ILE A 46 6.25 -9.89 1.12
C ILE A 46 4.86 -10.32 1.59
N VAL A 47 4.60 -11.62 1.62
CA VAL A 47 3.37 -12.20 2.16
C VAL A 47 3.22 -11.86 3.64
N ASP A 48 4.26 -12.01 4.46
CA ASP A 48 4.21 -11.73 5.89
C ASP A 48 3.87 -10.24 6.14
N TYR A 49 4.47 -9.33 5.36
CA TYR A 49 4.09 -7.92 5.36
C TYR A 49 2.62 -7.69 4.96
N PHE A 50 2.15 -8.34 3.90
CA PHE A 50 0.75 -8.22 3.46
C PHE A 50 -0.23 -8.80 4.47
N GLU A 51 0.13 -9.87 5.18
CA GLU A 51 -0.68 -10.42 6.28
C GLU A 51 -0.78 -9.42 7.44
N GLN A 52 0.31 -8.73 7.78
CA GLN A 52 0.26 -7.63 8.75
C GLN A 52 -0.59 -6.46 8.25
N ARG A 53 -0.55 -6.15 6.95
CA ARG A 53 -1.40 -5.13 6.32
C ARG A 53 -2.89 -5.50 6.44
N ILE A 54 -3.24 -6.78 6.26
CA ILE A 54 -4.60 -7.30 6.49
C ILE A 54 -5.01 -7.14 7.95
N SER A 55 -4.17 -7.60 8.90
CA SER A 55 -4.45 -7.48 10.33
C SER A 55 -4.77 -6.03 10.72
N THR A 56 -3.97 -5.11 10.19
CA THR A 56 -4.15 -3.67 10.40
C THR A 56 -5.45 -3.15 9.80
N ASN A 57 -5.78 -3.55 8.57
CA ASN A 57 -7.04 -3.18 7.94
C ASN A 57 -8.24 -3.71 8.73
N ILE A 58 -8.19 -4.96 9.22
CA ILE A 58 -9.26 -5.55 10.05
C ILE A 58 -9.48 -4.71 11.32
N ALA A 59 -8.41 -4.38 12.05
CA ALA A 59 -8.52 -3.55 13.25
C ALA A 59 -9.07 -2.14 12.97
N LEU A 60 -8.66 -1.53 11.84
CA LEU A 60 -9.20 -0.24 11.40
C LEU A 60 -10.68 -0.33 11.00
N ILE A 61 -11.07 -1.38 10.28
CA ILE A 61 -12.48 -1.65 9.90
C ILE A 61 -13.36 -1.77 11.14
N GLU A 62 -12.92 -2.53 12.15
CA GLU A 62 -13.63 -2.68 13.42
C GLU A 62 -13.76 -1.34 14.14
N TYR A 63 -12.66 -0.59 14.25
CA TYR A 63 -12.66 0.75 14.86
C TYR A 63 -13.60 1.72 14.15
N TYR A 64 -13.55 1.79 12.81
CA TYR A 64 -14.41 2.67 12.02
C TYR A 64 -15.90 2.27 12.11
N ARG A 65 -16.20 0.97 12.12
CA ARG A 65 -17.57 0.49 12.37
C ARG A 65 -18.03 0.85 13.78
N GLY A 66 -17.17 0.74 14.79
CA GLY A 66 -17.45 1.17 16.17
C GLY A 66 -17.71 2.68 16.28
N LYS A 67 -17.08 3.49 15.43
CA LYS A 67 -17.37 4.94 15.29
C LYS A 67 -18.65 5.24 14.52
N GLY A 68 -19.31 4.23 13.95
CA GLY A 68 -20.51 4.40 13.11
C GLY A 68 -20.22 4.97 11.72
N LEU A 69 -19.00 4.82 11.20
CA LEU A 69 -18.72 5.18 9.80
C LEU A 69 -19.45 4.23 8.85
N GLU A 70 -19.96 4.78 7.75
CA GLU A 70 -20.55 4.01 6.66
C GLU A 70 -19.50 3.73 5.57
N MET A 71 -19.77 2.78 4.66
CA MET A 71 -18.86 2.41 3.57
C MET A 71 -18.62 3.56 2.57
N TYR A 72 -19.60 4.45 2.43
CA TYR A 72 -19.57 5.56 1.50
C TYR A 72 -19.93 6.84 2.22
N GLU A 73 -19.34 7.95 1.79
CA GLU A 73 -19.68 9.29 2.25
C GLU A 73 -19.92 10.21 1.05
N ALA A 74 -20.67 11.28 1.26
CA ALA A 74 -20.88 12.28 0.23
C ALA A 74 -19.65 13.19 0.17
N ASP A 75 -19.03 13.27 -1.00
CA ASP A 75 -17.98 14.25 -1.26
C ASP A 75 -18.57 15.66 -1.21
N GLU A 76 -18.04 16.51 -0.33
CA GLU A 76 -18.59 17.84 -0.06
C GLU A 76 -18.51 18.78 -1.28
N GLU A 77 -17.53 18.56 -2.17
CA GLU A 77 -17.33 19.40 -3.35
C GLU A 77 -18.18 18.95 -4.55
N SER A 78 -18.24 17.64 -4.82
CA SER A 78 -18.93 17.12 -6.02
C SER A 78 -20.34 16.58 -5.75
N GLY A 79 -20.71 16.37 -4.49
CA GLY A 79 -21.96 15.72 -4.09
C GLY A 79 -22.05 14.24 -4.49
N LYS A 80 -20.96 13.66 -4.98
CA LYS A 80 -20.90 12.25 -5.38
C LYS A 80 -20.59 11.37 -4.16
N SER A 81 -21.07 10.14 -4.22
CA SER A 81 -20.69 9.11 -3.26
C SER A 81 -19.23 8.69 -3.50
N VAL A 82 -18.38 8.83 -2.48
CA VAL A 82 -16.99 8.38 -2.47
C VAL A 82 -16.78 7.36 -1.35
N LEU A 83 -15.72 6.55 -1.45
CA LEU A 83 -15.37 5.63 -0.37
C LEU A 83 -14.94 6.43 0.86
N SER A 84 -15.54 6.11 2.02
CA SER A 84 -15.05 6.62 3.30
C SER A 84 -13.77 5.87 3.71
N ARG A 85 -13.17 6.27 4.84
CA ARG A 85 -12.05 5.50 5.44
C ARG A 85 -12.40 4.03 5.72
N LEU A 86 -13.65 3.75 6.08
CA LEU A 86 -14.13 2.37 6.23
C LEU A 86 -14.20 1.67 4.87
N GLY A 87 -14.78 2.34 3.88
CA GLY A 87 -14.88 1.82 2.53
C GLY A 87 -13.51 1.46 1.93
N THR A 88 -12.55 2.37 2.04
CA THR A 88 -11.17 2.16 1.59
C THR A 88 -10.54 0.96 2.28
N ALA A 89 -10.57 0.91 3.63
CA ALA A 89 -9.96 -0.20 4.37
C ALA A 89 -10.55 -1.57 3.99
N VAL A 90 -11.87 -1.65 3.75
CA VAL A 90 -12.53 -2.90 3.31
C VAL A 90 -12.08 -3.31 1.90
N HIS A 91 -12.06 -2.37 0.95
CA HIS A 91 -11.65 -2.67 -0.42
C HIS A 91 -10.17 -3.05 -0.52
N ASP A 92 -9.31 -2.31 0.17
CA ASP A 92 -7.88 -2.60 0.25
C ASP A 92 -7.64 -4.00 0.82
N ASN A 93 -8.40 -4.41 1.85
CA ASN A 93 -8.22 -5.71 2.47
C ASN A 93 -8.44 -6.87 1.49
N SER A 94 -9.56 -6.87 0.75
CA SER A 94 -9.84 -7.91 -0.25
C SER A 94 -8.81 -7.94 -1.37
N PHE A 95 -8.24 -6.79 -1.69
CA PHE A 95 -7.21 -6.68 -2.71
C PHE A 95 -5.85 -7.26 -2.24
N VAL A 96 -5.45 -6.96 -1.00
CA VAL A 96 -4.25 -7.52 -0.38
C VAL A 96 -4.37 -9.05 -0.22
N GLU A 97 -5.55 -9.56 0.14
CA GLU A 97 -5.83 -11.00 0.17
C GLU A 97 -5.59 -11.68 -1.18
N HIS A 98 -6.00 -11.03 -2.27
CA HIS A 98 -5.76 -11.53 -3.63
C HIS A 98 -4.26 -11.60 -3.95
N MET A 99 -3.50 -10.56 -3.60
CA MET A 99 -2.05 -10.53 -3.80
C MET A 99 -1.32 -11.63 -3.01
N ILE A 100 -1.69 -11.84 -1.75
CA ILE A 100 -1.13 -12.92 -0.92
C ILE A 100 -1.37 -14.28 -1.56
N GLY A 101 -2.60 -14.56 -2.00
CA GLY A 101 -2.95 -15.83 -2.63
C GLY A 101 -2.03 -16.15 -3.81
N LYS A 102 -1.71 -15.14 -4.62
CA LYS A 102 -0.85 -15.28 -5.79
C LYS A 102 0.65 -15.36 -5.46
N LEU A 103 1.12 -14.59 -4.48
CA LEU A 103 2.51 -14.67 -4.03
C LEU A 103 2.83 -16.04 -3.41
N LYS A 104 1.90 -16.62 -2.64
CA LYS A 104 2.03 -17.96 -2.05
C LYS A 104 2.13 -19.09 -3.08
N GLU A 105 1.70 -18.86 -4.32
CA GLU A 105 1.86 -19.81 -5.42
C GLU A 105 3.30 -19.83 -5.99
N SER A 106 4.17 -18.93 -5.55
CA SER A 106 5.51 -18.69 -6.12
C SER A 106 6.64 -19.02 -5.14
N GLY A 107 7.70 -19.69 -5.60
CA GLY A 107 8.91 -19.94 -4.81
C GLY A 107 9.92 -18.80 -4.84
N SER A 108 9.86 -17.92 -5.85
CA SER A 108 10.68 -16.72 -5.95
C SER A 108 9.93 -15.55 -6.60
N LEU A 109 10.47 -14.33 -6.48
CA LEU A 109 9.92 -13.16 -7.16
C LEU A 109 10.00 -13.30 -8.69
N GLN A 110 11.06 -13.92 -9.21
CA GLN A 110 11.21 -14.14 -10.65
C GLN A 110 10.17 -15.14 -11.17
N GLU A 111 9.84 -16.18 -10.38
CA GLU A 111 8.75 -17.09 -10.69
C GLU A 111 7.40 -16.37 -10.66
N PHE A 112 7.15 -15.54 -9.64
CA PHE A 112 5.94 -14.72 -9.55
C PHE A 112 5.75 -13.80 -10.76
N VAL A 113 6.81 -13.13 -11.21
CA VAL A 113 6.81 -12.30 -12.43
C VAL A 113 6.51 -13.12 -13.67
N ALA A 114 7.12 -14.31 -13.81
CA ALA A 114 6.91 -15.19 -14.95
C ALA A 114 5.47 -15.73 -15.03
N MET A 115 4.83 -15.97 -13.88
CA MET A 115 3.44 -16.45 -13.80
C MET A 115 2.41 -15.33 -14.02
N ASN A 116 2.80 -14.07 -13.82
CA ASN A 116 1.92 -12.91 -13.92
C ASN A 116 2.47 -11.88 -14.94
N PRO A 117 2.71 -12.27 -16.20
CA PRO A 117 3.37 -11.40 -17.16
C PRO A 117 2.56 -10.11 -17.38
N PRO A 118 3.24 -8.97 -17.63
CA PRO A 118 2.56 -7.72 -17.97
C PRO A 118 1.63 -7.93 -19.17
N ALA A 119 0.43 -7.34 -19.14
CA ALA A 119 -0.48 -7.40 -20.28
C ALA A 119 0.25 -6.91 -21.56
N SER A 120 0.22 -7.72 -22.61
CA SER A 120 0.97 -7.54 -23.86
C SER A 120 0.54 -6.31 -24.68
N ASN A 121 -0.59 -5.73 -24.32
CA ASN A 121 -1.18 -4.53 -24.86
C ASN A 121 -0.97 -3.44 -23.82
N GLY A 122 0.04 -2.58 -24.03
CA GLY A 122 0.49 -1.47 -23.17
C GLY A 122 -0.54 -0.37 -22.86
N LYS A 123 -1.83 -0.70 -22.83
CA LYS A 123 -2.92 0.12 -22.30
C LYS A 123 -3.06 -0.19 -20.81
N SER A 124 -2.39 0.67 -20.03
CA SER A 124 -2.77 1.17 -18.71
C SER A 124 -4.03 0.56 -18.09
N GLY A 125 -3.88 -0.01 -16.90
CA GLY A 125 -4.98 -0.33 -16.00
C GLY A 125 -4.41 -0.83 -14.68
N THR A 126 -4.14 -2.11 -14.62
CA THR A 126 -3.73 -2.81 -13.40
C THR A 126 -3.07 -4.11 -13.82
N SER A 127 -1.89 -4.41 -13.28
CA SER A 127 -1.30 -5.75 -13.34
C SER A 127 -0.88 -6.10 -11.94
N LEU A 128 -1.06 -7.34 -11.53
CA LEU A 128 -0.72 -7.80 -10.18
C LEU A 128 0.70 -7.37 -9.77
N LEU A 129 1.66 -7.41 -10.71
CA LEU A 129 3.04 -6.94 -10.48
C LEU A 129 3.13 -5.45 -10.10
N LYS A 130 2.31 -4.59 -10.73
CA LYS A 130 2.24 -3.16 -10.42
C LYS A 130 1.67 -2.96 -9.03
N GLU A 131 0.64 -3.72 -8.69
CA GLU A 131 -0.09 -3.63 -7.43
C GLU A 131 0.81 -4.02 -6.26
N VAL A 132 1.51 -5.16 -6.37
CA VAL A 132 2.53 -5.57 -5.39
C VAL A 132 3.65 -4.52 -5.30
N ALA A 133 4.16 -4.04 -6.44
CA ALA A 133 5.20 -3.01 -6.46
C ALA A 133 4.77 -1.69 -5.81
N GLN A 134 3.50 -1.31 -5.96
CA GLN A 134 2.93 -0.10 -5.36
C GLN A 134 2.82 -0.25 -3.84
N GLU A 135 2.40 -1.40 -3.33
CA GLU A 135 2.38 -1.65 -1.87
C GLU A 135 3.79 -1.64 -1.26
N LEU A 136 4.77 -2.25 -1.95
CA LEU A 136 6.18 -2.21 -1.54
C LEU A 136 6.74 -0.79 -1.59
N HIS A 137 6.34 -0.01 -2.59
CA HIS A 137 6.70 1.41 -2.69
C HIS A 137 6.11 2.24 -1.54
N ASN A 138 4.85 1.99 -1.15
CA ASN A 138 4.23 2.65 -0.01
C ASN A 138 5.02 2.37 1.28
N ALA A 139 5.39 1.10 1.53
CA ALA A 139 6.24 0.72 2.66
C ALA A 139 7.60 1.45 2.65
N ARG A 140 8.24 1.50 1.47
CA ARG A 140 9.49 2.25 1.25
C ARG A 140 9.34 3.72 1.62
N ALA A 141 8.28 4.37 1.13
CA ALA A 141 8.04 5.79 1.37
C ALA A 141 7.82 6.08 2.86
N HIS A 142 7.02 5.26 3.56
CA HIS A 142 6.78 5.43 4.99
C HIS A 142 8.08 5.38 5.81
N VAL A 143 8.97 4.43 5.52
CA VAL A 143 10.23 4.30 6.27
C VAL A 143 11.21 5.42 5.95
N LYS A 144 11.40 5.77 4.67
CA LYS A 144 12.29 6.88 4.28
C LYS A 144 11.83 8.21 4.88
N ASN A 145 10.52 8.44 4.93
CA ASN A 145 9.94 9.63 5.54
C ASN A 145 10.21 9.71 7.05
N ARG A 146 10.20 8.58 7.74
CA ARG A 146 10.51 8.52 9.18
C ARG A 146 12.01 8.58 9.47
N ASN A 147 12.84 8.04 8.58
CA ASN A 147 14.28 7.95 8.76
C ASN A 147 15.04 8.12 7.44
N ASN A 148 15.61 9.31 7.26
CA ASN A 148 16.36 9.71 6.06
C ASN A 148 17.66 8.91 5.82
N PHE A 149 18.07 8.04 6.76
CA PHE A 149 19.29 7.23 6.66
C PHE A 149 19.03 5.75 6.34
N VAL A 150 17.79 5.35 6.10
CA VAL A 150 17.49 3.95 5.78
C VAL A 150 17.89 3.65 4.34
N GLU A 151 18.79 2.69 4.17
CA GLU A 151 19.08 2.07 2.88
C GLU A 151 17.94 1.12 2.53
N THR A 152 17.37 1.26 1.33
CA THR A 152 16.22 0.48 0.85
C THR A 152 16.59 -0.39 -0.34
N SER A 153 17.87 -0.75 -0.52
CA SER A 153 18.38 -1.32 -1.77
C SER A 153 17.68 -2.61 -2.20
N ASN A 154 17.47 -3.55 -1.25
CA ASN A 154 16.84 -4.84 -1.57
C ASN A 154 15.34 -4.70 -1.87
N LEU A 155 14.67 -3.74 -1.21
CA LEU A 155 13.30 -3.39 -1.53
C LEU A 155 13.19 -2.67 -2.89
N ASP A 156 14.12 -1.77 -3.19
CA ASP A 156 14.22 -1.09 -4.48
C ASP A 156 14.47 -2.09 -5.62
N GLU A 157 15.29 -3.11 -5.39
CA GLU A 157 15.53 -4.21 -6.33
C GLU A 157 14.27 -5.07 -6.52
N ALA A 158 13.57 -5.45 -5.45
CA ALA A 158 12.31 -6.19 -5.53
C ALA A 158 11.23 -5.43 -6.33
N ILE A 159 11.10 -4.12 -6.11
CA ILE A 159 10.20 -3.25 -6.89
C ILE A 159 10.64 -3.24 -8.36
N ALA A 160 11.93 -3.06 -8.64
CA ALA A 160 12.45 -3.05 -10.00
C ALA A 160 12.24 -4.40 -10.73
N ASP A 161 12.35 -5.52 -10.04
CA ASP A 161 12.08 -6.86 -10.58
C ASP A 161 10.62 -7.03 -10.99
N LEU A 162 9.68 -6.48 -10.21
CA LEU A 162 8.25 -6.56 -10.49
C LEU A 162 7.83 -5.73 -11.71
N ILE A 163 8.29 -4.48 -11.79
CA ILE A 163 7.79 -3.52 -12.80
C ILE A 163 8.79 -3.19 -13.91
N GLY A 164 10.01 -3.70 -13.81
CA GLY A 164 11.14 -3.41 -14.68
C GLY A 164 11.91 -2.17 -14.24
N ASN A 165 13.24 -2.25 -14.29
CA ASN A 165 14.16 -1.18 -13.88
C ASN A 165 13.87 0.17 -14.55
N GLU A 166 13.51 0.19 -15.84
CA GLU A 166 13.18 1.44 -16.53
C GLU A 166 11.97 2.16 -15.93
N ARG A 167 10.93 1.42 -15.50
CA ARG A 167 9.77 2.03 -14.83
C ARG A 167 10.16 2.52 -13.45
N TRP A 168 10.95 1.74 -12.73
CA TRP A 168 11.41 2.10 -11.40
C TRP A 168 12.24 3.38 -11.37
N VAL A 169 13.23 3.51 -12.27
CA VAL A 169 14.04 4.73 -12.41
C VAL A 169 13.16 5.96 -12.70
N ARG A 170 12.10 5.81 -13.52
CA ARG A 170 11.17 6.93 -13.79
C ARG A 170 10.36 7.34 -12.57
N ILE A 171 9.92 6.39 -11.75
CA ILE A 171 9.24 6.69 -10.49
C ILE A 171 10.18 7.45 -9.56
N LEU A 172 11.41 6.97 -9.38
CA LEU A 172 12.42 7.65 -8.57
C LEU A 172 12.73 9.06 -9.07
N GLN A 173 12.84 9.24 -10.39
CA GLN A 173 13.04 10.57 -10.98
C GLN A 173 11.85 11.49 -10.67
N HIS A 174 10.61 11.00 -10.83
CA HIS A 174 9.41 11.76 -10.51
C HIS A 174 9.32 12.14 -9.02
N GLU A 175 9.69 11.23 -8.11
CA GLU A 175 9.79 11.52 -6.68
C GLU A 175 10.79 12.64 -6.41
N SER A 176 11.97 12.60 -7.04
CA SER A 176 13.00 13.63 -6.86
C SER A 176 12.57 15.01 -7.35
N GLU A 177 11.73 15.06 -8.37
CA GLU A 177 11.15 16.30 -8.92
C GLU A 177 9.98 16.81 -8.07
N ASN A 178 9.26 15.91 -7.37
CA ASN A 178 8.01 16.20 -6.66
C ASN A 178 8.05 15.69 -5.21
N ILE A 179 9.12 16.00 -4.48
CA ILE A 179 9.41 15.46 -3.14
C ILE A 179 8.23 15.65 -2.18
N GLY A 180 7.54 16.81 -2.24
CA GLY A 180 6.38 17.08 -1.39
C GLY A 180 5.22 16.11 -1.63
N THR A 181 4.85 15.87 -2.89
CA THR A 181 3.80 14.91 -3.23
C THR A 181 4.23 13.48 -2.94
N ALA A 182 5.49 13.12 -3.22
CA ALA A 182 6.02 11.80 -2.87
C ALA A 182 5.98 11.51 -1.37
N TYR A 183 6.06 12.55 -0.54
CA TYR A 183 5.93 12.44 0.91
C TYR A 183 4.48 12.32 1.38
N ILE A 184 3.58 13.18 0.90
CA ILE A 184 2.19 13.27 1.39
C ILE A 184 1.31 12.16 0.77
N GLU A 185 1.51 11.85 -0.50
CA GLU A 185 0.69 10.94 -1.29
C GLU A 185 1.57 9.99 -2.11
N PRO A 186 2.24 9.01 -1.46
CA PRO A 186 3.17 8.09 -2.13
C PRO A 186 2.53 7.35 -3.33
N GLU A 187 1.29 6.88 -3.18
CA GLU A 187 0.52 6.21 -4.24
C GLU A 187 0.30 7.11 -5.46
N VAL A 188 -0.05 8.38 -5.25
CA VAL A 188 -0.27 9.34 -6.34
C VAL A 188 1.04 9.59 -7.08
N SER A 189 2.14 9.77 -6.34
CA SER A 189 3.48 9.93 -6.91
C SER A 189 3.93 8.70 -7.70
N PHE A 190 3.71 7.50 -7.17
CA PHE A 190 4.01 6.23 -7.84
C PHE A 190 3.27 6.13 -9.17
N ASN A 191 1.95 6.36 -9.15
CA ASN A 191 1.12 6.25 -10.35
C ASN A 191 1.50 7.28 -11.43
N ALA A 192 1.84 8.51 -11.03
CA ALA A 192 2.33 9.55 -11.94
C ALA A 192 3.65 9.15 -12.62
N GLY A 193 4.60 8.60 -11.85
CA GLY A 193 5.86 8.08 -12.38
C GLY A 193 5.68 6.84 -13.28
N PHE A 194 4.72 5.98 -12.93
CA PHE A 194 4.44 4.73 -13.64
C PHE A 194 3.77 4.95 -15.01
N GLN A 195 2.82 5.89 -15.10
CA GLN A 195 2.02 6.14 -16.31
C GLN A 195 2.72 6.99 -17.38
N LYS A 196 3.83 7.67 -17.06
CA LYS A 196 4.52 8.56 -17.99
C LYS A 196 5.00 7.80 -19.23
N MET A 197 4.31 7.98 -20.36
CA MET A 197 4.69 7.48 -21.69
C MET A 197 4.52 8.59 -22.75
N VAL A 198 5.59 8.80 -23.53
CA VAL A 198 5.64 9.44 -24.86
C VAL A 198 5.17 10.90 -24.95
N SER A 199 6.07 11.84 -24.66
CA SER A 199 5.98 13.23 -25.18
C SER A 199 7.36 13.80 -25.45
N SER A 200 8.18 13.09 -26.22
CA SER A 200 9.41 13.67 -26.78
C SER A 200 9.83 12.92 -28.04
N GLU A 201 8.96 12.87 -29.05
CA GLU A 201 9.34 12.64 -30.46
C GLU A 201 8.10 12.86 -31.34
N SER A 202 7.70 14.12 -31.48
CA SER A 202 6.82 14.60 -32.55
C SER A 202 7.19 16.05 -32.83
N SER A 203 8.44 16.28 -33.22
CA SER A 203 8.94 17.54 -33.78
C SER A 203 10.28 17.30 -34.46
N ILE A 204 10.27 16.58 -35.59
CA ILE A 204 11.15 16.85 -36.75
C ILE A 204 10.29 16.64 -38.00
#